data_AF-A0A7V6XJV6-F1
#
_entry.id   AF-A0A7V6XJV6-F1
#
_cell.length_a   1.000
_cell.length_b   1.000
_cell.length_c   1.000
_cell.angle_alpha   90.00
_cell.angle_beta   90.00
_cell.angle_gamma   90.00
#
_symmetry.space_group_name_H-M   'P 1'
#
loop_
_entity.id
_entity.type
_entity.pdbx_description
1 polymer ?
#
loop_
_entity_poly.entity_id
_entity_poly.type
_entity_poly.pdbx_seq_one_letter_code
_entity_poly.pdbx_strand_id
1 'polypeptide(L)' 'MRIMGIDPGIAITGYGIIERKGNDVVLLDCGSITTCSSI' A
#
# COMPACT_ATOMS: atom_id res chain seq x y z
N MET A 1 -1.84 -15.89 1.27
CA MET A 1 -2.52 -14.97 0.33
C MET A 1 -1.88 -13.60 0.48
N ARG A 2 -1.52 -12.94 -0.63
CA ARG A 2 -1.03 -11.56 -0.61
C ARG A 2 -2.18 -10.61 -0.94
N ILE A 3 -2.33 -9.56 -0.15
CA ILE A 3 -3.41 -8.57 -0.27
C ILE A 3 -2.75 -7.20 -0.28
N MET A 4 -3.16 -6.34 -1.21
CA MET A 4 -2.71 -4.96 -1.31
C MET A 4 -3.90 -4.02 -1.08
N GLY A 5 -3.79 -3.14 -0.08
CA GLY A 5 -4.70 -2.03 0.12
C GLY A 5 -4.14 -0.77 -0.53
N ILE A 6 -5.02 0.04 -1.11
CA ILE A 6 -4.68 1.31 -1.77
C ILE A 6 -5.54 2.42 -1.14
N ASP A 7 -4.89 3.51 -0.74
CA ASP A 7 -5.53 4.76 -0.33
C ASP A 7 -5.24 5.82 -1.41
N PRO A 8 -6.14 6.00 -2.40
CA PRO A 8 -5.85 6.79 -3.58
C PRO A 8 -5.86 8.29 -3.32
N GLY A 9 -4.84 9.00 -3.80
CA GLY A 9 -4.76 10.45 -3.80
C GLY A 9 -3.96 10.98 -5.00
N ILE A 10 -4.29 12.21 -5.45
CA ILE A 10 -3.78 12.78 -6.72
C ILE A 10 -2.25 12.97 -6.69
N ALA A 11 -1.72 13.56 -5.61
CA ALA A 11 -0.28 13.81 -5.45
C ALA A 11 0.41 12.72 -4.62
N ILE A 12 -0.33 12.05 -3.74
CA ILE A 12 0.17 11.03 -2.81
C ILE A 12 -0.85 9.90 -2.77
N THR A 13 -0.45 8.70 -3.17
CA THR A 13 -1.26 7.48 -3.04
C THR A 13 -0.62 6.57 -2.00
N GLY A 14 -1.34 6.26 -0.92
CA GLY A 14 -0.91 5.30 0.10
C GLY A 14 -1.08 3.86 -0.38
N TYR A 15 -0.20 2.98 0.07
CA TYR A 15 -0.35 1.53 -0.13
C TYR A 15 0.08 0.74 1.11
N GLY A 16 -0.50 -0.44 1.26
CA GLY A 16 -0.10 -1.42 2.25
C GLY A 16 -0.20 -2.82 1.68
N ILE A 17 0.79 -3.67 1.97
CA ILE A 17 0.84 -5.07 1.55
C ILE A 17 0.82 -5.94 2.79
N ILE A 18 -0.15 -6.84 2.88
CA ILE A 18 -0.23 -7.84 3.93
C ILE A 18 -0.15 -9.25 3.35
N GLU A 19 0.38 -10.18 4.12
CA GLU A 19 0.32 -11.60 3.85
C GLU A 19 -0.54 -12.30 4.89
N ARG A 20 -1.57 -13.00 4.42
CA ARG A 20 -2.39 -13.87 5.25
C ARG A 20 -1.90 -15.32 5.16
N LYS A 21 -1.53 -15.89 6.30
CA LYS A 21 -1.16 -17.31 6.47
C LYS A 21 -2.13 -17.96 7.46
N GLY A 22 -3.18 -18.59 6.95
CA GLY A 22 -4.26 -19.12 7.79
C GLY A 22 -5.00 -17.99 8.52
N ASN A 23 -4.91 -18.00 9.85
CA ASN A 23 -5.47 -16.94 10.71
C ASN A 23 -4.49 -15.79 10.97
N ASP A 24 -3.21 -15.95 10.67
CA ASP A 24 -2.23 -14.90 10.88
C ASP A 24 -2.25 -13.89 9.73
N VAL A 25 -2.12 -12.62 10.09
CA VAL A 25 -1.98 -11.50 9.16
C VAL A 25 -0.68 -10.78 9.51
N VAL A 26 0.22 -10.70 8.53
CA VAL A 26 1.53 -10.08 8.68
C VAL A 26 1.62 -8.89 7.73
N LEU A 27 2.03 -7.73 8.24
CA LEU A 27 2.39 -6.59 7.40
C LEU A 27 3.71 -6.90 6.70
N LEU A 28 3.71 -6.88 5.37
CA LEU A 28 4.91 -7.06 4.57
C LEU A 28 5.58 -5.72 4.25
N ASP A 29 4.80 -4.74 3.83
CA ASP A 29 5.29 -3.41 3.48
C ASP A 29 4.16 -2.38 3.55
N CYS A 30 4.50 -1.12 3.73
CA CYS A 30 3.58 0.00 3.58
C CYS A 30 4.34 1.26 3.19
N GLY A 31 3.68 2.13 2.43
CA GLY A 31 4.29 3.38 2.02
C GLY A 31 3.34 4.28 1.26
N SER A 32 3.91 5.26 0.60
CA SER A 32 3.19 6.17 -0.27
C SER A 32 3.95 6.40 -1.56
N ILE A 33 3.24 6.39 -2.67
CA ILE A 33 3.75 6.81 -3.97
C ILE A 33 3.43 8.28 -4.12
N THR A 34 4.45 9.12 -4.19
CA THR A 34 4.32 10.56 -4.43
C THR A 34 4.60 10.87 -5.90
N THR A 35 3.71 11.59 -6.56
CA THR A 35 3.94 12.09 -7.92
C THR A 35 4.42 13.54 -7.85
N CYS A 36 5.55 13.82 -8.49
CA CYS A 36 5.99 15.20 -8.66
C CYS A 36 5.06 15.88 -9.67
N SER A 37 4.54 17.05 -9.32
CA SER A 37 3.94 17.93 -10.32
C SER A 37 5.09 18.59 -11.08
N SER A 38 5.30 18.17 -12.34
CA SER A 38 6.16 18.89 -13.27
C SER A 38 5.37 20.10 -13.76
N ILE A 39 5.46 21.21 -13.01
CA ILE A 39 4.96 22.52 -13.44
C ILE A 39 6.10 23.24 -14.16
#